data_AF-A0A519QQE2-F1
#
_entry.id   AF-A0A519QQE2-F1
#
_cell.length_a   1.000
_cell.length_b   1.000
_cell.length_c   1.000
_cell.angle_alpha   90.00
_cell.angle_beta   90.00
_cell.angle_gamma   90.00
#
_symmetry.space_group_name_H-M   'P 1'
#
loop_
_entity.id
_entity.type
_entity.pdbx_description
1 polymer ?
#
loop_
_entity_poly.entity_id
_entity_poly.type
_entity_poly.pdbx_seq_one_letter_code
_entity_poly.pdbx_strand_id
1 'polypeptide(L)'
;MIRRKKRGNLKPDKSSLVVDLKSVLNSRGINQPTAFLLQIGISTTSVHKMLRGQTVQVNMKQLTALCLNLNCTPNDLFALRDMTLPKHHALNALQVYRPETNEQSLREWLAGKSLEEVRELMGK
;
A
#
# COMPACT_ATOMS: atom_id res chain seq x y z
N MET A 1 16.85 -33.95 -17.74
CA MET A 1 15.62 -33.10 -17.69
C MET A 1 15.41 -32.63 -16.25
N ILE A 2 15.84 -31.42 -15.90
CA ILE A 2 15.72 -30.90 -14.52
C ILE A 2 14.24 -30.58 -14.26
N ARG A 3 13.56 -31.40 -13.45
CA ARG A 3 12.21 -31.10 -12.96
C ARG A 3 12.31 -29.83 -12.10
N ARG A 4 11.90 -28.68 -12.65
CA ARG A 4 11.73 -27.44 -11.89
C ARG A 4 10.71 -27.73 -10.79
N LYS A 5 11.18 -27.92 -9.54
CA LYS A 5 10.31 -27.90 -8.37
C LYS A 5 9.53 -26.59 -8.44
N LYS A 6 8.21 -26.67 -8.60
CA LYS A 6 7.31 -25.51 -8.50
C LYS A 6 7.63 -24.89 -7.13
N ARG A 7 8.24 -23.69 -7.09
CA ARG A 7 8.45 -22.97 -5.83
C ARG A 7 7.09 -22.93 -5.15
N GLY A 8 6.98 -23.49 -3.95
CA GLY A 8 5.73 -23.49 -3.22
C GLY A 8 5.22 -22.06 -3.14
N ASN A 9 3.95 -21.84 -3.45
CA ASN A 9 3.37 -20.50 -3.30
C ASN A 9 3.45 -20.15 -1.82
N LEU A 10 4.20 -19.09 -1.48
CA LEU A 10 4.14 -18.49 -0.15
C LEU A 10 2.67 -18.20 0.11
N LYS A 11 2.14 -18.61 1.27
CA LYS A 11 0.77 -18.28 1.61
C LYS A 11 0.73 -16.87 2.23
N PRO A 12 -0.26 -16.02 1.91
CA PRO A 12 -0.27 -14.64 2.39
C PRO A 12 -0.35 -14.47 3.91
N ASP A 13 -0.89 -15.46 4.61
CA ASP A 13 -0.95 -15.59 6.08
C ASP A 13 0.40 -15.86 6.72
N LYS A 14 1.44 -16.18 5.93
CA LYS A 14 2.77 -16.53 6.43
C LYS A 14 3.82 -15.44 6.20
N SER A 15 3.42 -14.26 5.71
CA SER A 15 4.33 -13.14 5.48
C SER A 15 4.00 -12.00 6.41
N SER A 16 4.95 -11.64 7.27
CA SER A 16 4.82 -10.50 8.18
C SER A 16 5.17 -9.17 7.53
N LEU A 17 5.71 -9.19 6.31
CA LEU A 17 5.86 -8.03 5.43
C LEU A 17 4.83 -8.15 4.29
N VAL A 18 4.03 -7.10 4.09
CA VAL A 18 2.96 -7.08 3.11
C VAL A 18 2.97 -5.79 2.30
N VAL A 19 2.33 -5.82 1.14
CA VAL A 19 2.10 -4.61 0.33
C VAL A 19 0.79 -3.98 0.80
N ASP A 20 0.85 -2.74 1.28
CA ASP A 20 -0.32 -1.99 1.71
C ASP A 20 -0.68 -0.91 0.69
N LEU A 21 -1.32 -1.35 -0.39
CA LEU A 21 -1.65 -0.45 -1.48
C LEU A 21 -2.88 0.41 -1.16
N LYS A 22 -3.74 -0.04 -0.25
CA LYS A 22 -4.99 0.65 0.06
C LYS A 22 -4.73 1.97 0.75
N SER A 23 -3.89 1.97 1.80
CA SER A 23 -3.51 3.17 2.55
C SER A 23 -2.80 4.19 1.65
N VAL A 24 -1.91 3.72 0.76
CA VAL A 24 -1.21 4.60 -0.20
C VAL A 24 -2.17 5.21 -1.22
N LEU A 25 -3.12 4.43 -1.77
CA LEU A 25 -4.11 4.95 -2.71
C LEU A 25 -5.06 5.95 -2.05
N ASN A 26 -5.49 5.68 -0.82
CA ASN A 26 -6.35 6.55 -0.03
C ASN A 26 -5.66 7.89 0.29
N SER A 27 -4.41 7.86 0.75
CA SER A 27 -3.63 9.08 1.04
C SER A 27 -3.40 9.94 -0.22
N ARG A 28 -3.44 9.34 -1.41
CA ARG A 28 -3.40 10.04 -2.71
C ARG A 28 -4.77 10.48 -3.23
N GLY A 29 -5.85 10.19 -2.51
CA GLY A 29 -7.22 10.55 -2.90
C GLY A 29 -7.74 9.79 -4.12
N ILE A 30 -7.23 8.58 -4.37
CA ILE A 30 -7.65 7.74 -5.51
C ILE A 30 -8.90 6.95 -5.13
N ASN A 31 -10.05 7.39 -5.63
CA ASN A 31 -11.37 6.82 -5.30
C ASN A 31 -11.68 5.50 -6.02
N GLN A 32 -11.03 5.24 -7.15
CA GLN A 32 -11.23 4.03 -7.96
C GLN A 32 -9.94 3.21 -8.04
N PRO A 33 -9.54 2.54 -6.93
CA PRO A 33 -8.25 1.87 -6.83
C PRO A 33 -8.08 0.79 -7.89
N THR A 34 -9.11 -0.02 -8.15
CA THR A 34 -9.06 -1.08 -9.15
C THR A 34 -8.83 -0.54 -10.56
N ALA A 35 -9.59 0.50 -10.96
CA ALA A 35 -9.48 1.08 -12.30
C ALA A 35 -8.10 1.70 -12.53
N PHE A 36 -7.61 2.47 -11.54
CA PHE A 36 -6.28 3.06 -11.58
C PHE A 36 -5.17 2.00 -11.76
N LEU A 37 -5.21 0.92 -10.97
CA LEU A 37 -4.18 -0.12 -11.03
C LEU A 37 -4.20 -0.90 -12.35
N LEU A 38 -5.39 -1.11 -12.94
CA LEU A 38 -5.51 -1.70 -14.27
C LEU A 38 -4.93 -0.77 -15.35
N GLN A 39 -5.18 0.55 -15.25
CA GLN A 39 -4.69 1.54 -16.21
C GLN A 39 -3.15 1.62 -16.24
N ILE A 40 -2.48 1.44 -15.10
CA ILE A 40 -1.01 1.40 -15.04
C ILE A 40 -0.43 0.02 -15.42
N GLY A 41 -1.26 -0.92 -15.86
CA GLY A 41 -0.84 -2.20 -16.43
C GLY A 41 -0.68 -3.37 -15.46
N ILE A 42 -1.29 -3.30 -14.27
CA ILE A 42 -1.32 -4.43 -13.32
C ILE A 42 -2.48 -5.36 -13.67
N SER A 43 -2.24 -6.69 -13.69
CA SER A 43 -3.28 -7.66 -14.01
C SER A 43 -4.39 -7.67 -12.95
N THR A 44 -5.64 -7.88 -13.36
CA THR A 44 -6.82 -7.95 -12.48
C THR A 44 -6.61 -8.90 -11.29
N THR A 45 -6.02 -10.06 -11.53
CA THR A 45 -5.70 -11.05 -10.49
C THR A 45 -4.69 -10.54 -9.47
N SER A 46 -3.70 -9.75 -9.91
CA SER A 46 -2.72 -9.12 -9.02
C SER A 46 -3.35 -7.96 -8.26
N VAL A 47 -4.18 -7.14 -8.92
CA VAL A 47 -4.90 -6.02 -8.30
C VAL A 47 -5.73 -6.48 -7.11
N HIS A 48 -6.57 -7.52 -7.29
CA HIS A 48 -7.40 -8.03 -6.19
C HIS A 48 -6.56 -8.54 -5.01
N LYS A 49 -5.41 -9.16 -5.26
CA LYS A 49 -4.51 -9.63 -4.19
C LYS A 49 -3.79 -8.46 -3.51
N MET A 50 -3.34 -7.46 -4.27
CA MET A 50 -2.63 -6.28 -3.77
C MET A 50 -3.53 -5.44 -2.86
N LEU A 51 -4.77 -5.17 -3.28
CA LEU A 51 -5.72 -4.39 -2.49
C LEU A 51 -6.16 -5.10 -1.19
N ARG A 52 -6.08 -6.43 -1.16
CA ARG A 52 -6.36 -7.24 0.04
C ARG A 52 -5.12 -7.45 0.93
N GLY A 53 -3.96 -6.89 0.58
CA GLY A 53 -2.70 -7.18 1.26
C GLY A 53 -2.32 -8.67 1.22
N GLN A 54 -2.76 -9.39 0.19
CA GLN A 54 -2.54 -10.83 -0.02
C GLN A 54 -1.47 -11.12 -1.09
N THR A 55 -0.78 -10.08 -1.55
CA THR A 55 0.28 -10.22 -2.55
C THR A 55 1.53 -10.81 -1.92
N VAL A 56 1.98 -11.91 -2.51
CA VAL A 56 3.16 -12.66 -2.05
C VAL A 56 4.38 -12.42 -2.93
N GLN A 57 4.17 -11.80 -4.10
CA GLN A 57 5.23 -11.46 -5.03
C GLN A 57 4.87 -10.17 -5.76
N VAL A 58 5.79 -9.21 -5.73
CA VAL A 58 5.78 -8.02 -6.58
C VAL A 58 7.01 -8.09 -7.46
N ASN A 59 6.83 -8.00 -8.78
CA ASN A 59 7.98 -7.91 -9.67
C ASN A 59 8.45 -6.46 -9.81
N MET A 60 9.69 -6.26 -10.26
CA MET A 60 10.27 -4.91 -10.36
C MET A 60 9.50 -4.01 -11.33
N LYS A 61 8.90 -4.55 -12.39
CA LYS A 61 8.06 -3.78 -13.32
C LYS A 61 6.83 -3.20 -12.61
N GLN A 62 6.15 -4.01 -11.79
CA GLN A 62 5.02 -3.58 -10.99
C GLN A 62 5.45 -2.54 -9.96
N LEU A 63 6.55 -2.78 -9.25
CA LEU A 63 7.08 -1.86 -8.24
C LEU A 63 7.41 -0.50 -8.86
N THR A 64 8.13 -0.48 -9.98
CA THR A 64 8.46 0.76 -10.70
C THR A 64 7.21 1.48 -11.19
N ALA A 65 6.25 0.76 -11.79
CA ALA A 65 5.00 1.37 -12.25
C ALA A 65 4.21 2.01 -11.09
N LEU A 66 4.15 1.35 -9.94
CA LEU A 66 3.50 1.88 -8.75
C LEU A 66 4.19 3.16 -8.27
N CYS A 67 5.51 3.12 -8.05
CA CYS A 67 6.26 4.26 -7.53
C CYS A 67 6.18 5.49 -8.46
N LEU A 68 6.27 5.28 -9.79
CA LEU A 68 6.19 6.37 -10.77
C LEU A 68 4.81 7.04 -10.80
N ASN A 69 3.73 6.25 -10.75
CA ASN A 69 2.37 6.79 -10.85
C ASN A 69 1.83 7.30 -9.51
N LEU A 70 2.31 6.78 -8.39
CA LEU A 70 1.93 7.22 -7.04
C LEU A 70 2.88 8.27 -6.45
N ASN A 71 3.97 8.59 -7.16
CA ASN A 71 5.04 9.48 -6.70
C ASN A 71 5.51 9.14 -5.27
N CYS A 72 5.78 7.86 -5.03
CA CYS A 72 6.19 7.31 -3.73
C CYS A 72 7.49 6.51 -3.85
N THR A 73 8.08 6.18 -2.71
CA THR A 73 9.22 5.27 -2.62
C THR A 73 8.76 3.82 -2.48
N PRO A 74 9.62 2.83 -2.74
CA PRO A 74 9.30 1.43 -2.47
C PRO A 74 8.91 1.18 -1.01
N ASN A 75 9.57 1.85 -0.05
CA ASN A 75 9.30 1.67 1.37
C ASN A 75 7.87 2.09 1.75
N ASP A 76 7.32 3.09 1.06
CA ASP A 76 5.95 3.57 1.30
C ASP A 76 4.89 2.52 0.92
N LEU A 77 5.23 1.55 0.06
CA LEU A 77 4.31 0.50 -0.40
C LEU A 77 4.28 -0.71 0.53
N PHE A 78 5.28 -0.86 1.41
CA PHE A 78 5.42 -2.03 2.28
C PHE A 78 5.03 -1.70 3.73
N ALA A 79 4.38 -2.66 4.37
CA ALA A 79 3.91 -2.56 5.74
C ALA A 79 4.17 -3.84 6.54
N LEU A 80 4.33 -3.70 7.86
CA LEU A 80 4.51 -4.78 8.81
C LEU A 80 3.16 -5.23 9.38
N ARG A 81 2.86 -6.52 9.35
CA ARG A 81 1.59 -7.07 9.87
C ARG A 81 1.70 -7.56 11.31
N ASP A 82 2.58 -8.51 11.57
CA ASP A 82 2.63 -9.30 12.80
C ASP A 82 4.07 -9.69 13.19
N MET A 83 5.04 -8.82 12.88
CA MET A 83 6.45 -9.04 13.22
C MET A 83 6.85 -8.26 14.49
N THR A 84 7.40 -8.95 15.48
CA THR A 84 8.13 -8.32 16.58
C THR A 84 9.57 -8.06 16.15
N LEU A 85 9.97 -6.79 16.10
CA LEU A 85 11.31 -6.37 15.72
C LEU A 85 12.12 -5.88 16.93
N PRO A 86 13.45 -6.02 16.93
CA PRO A 86 14.32 -5.35 17.90
C PRO A 86 14.12 -3.83 17.90
N LYS A 87 14.30 -3.17 19.06
CA LYS A 87 14.02 -1.73 19.25
C LYS A 87 14.67 -0.80 18.20
N HIS A 88 15.86 -1.12 17.72
CA HIS A 88 16.62 -0.30 16.77
C HIS A 88 16.74 -0.92 15.37
N HIS A 89 15.79 -1.79 14.97
CA HIS A 89 15.83 -2.42 13.66
C HIS A 89 15.33 -1.47 12.55
N ALA A 90 15.99 -1.47 11.38
CA ALA A 90 15.66 -0.57 10.27
C ALA A 90 14.22 -0.75 9.74
N LEU A 91 13.67 -1.97 9.82
CA LEU A 91 12.28 -2.22 9.41
C LEU A 91 11.23 -1.51 10.29
N ASN A 92 11.60 -1.01 11.48
CA ASN A 92 10.70 -0.18 12.28
C ASN A 92 10.33 1.15 11.59
N ALA A 93 11.03 1.52 10.52
CA ALA A 93 10.68 2.67 9.70
C ALA A 93 9.48 2.41 8.76
N LEU A 94 9.07 1.15 8.57
CA LEU A 94 7.90 0.81 7.76
C LEU A 94 6.60 1.05 8.52
N GLN A 95 5.52 1.26 7.76
CA GLN A 95 4.19 1.42 8.34
C GLN A 95 3.67 0.10 8.93
N VAL A 96 2.76 0.19 9.89
CA VAL A 96 2.05 -0.98 10.42
C VAL A 96 0.79 -1.22 9.58
N TYR A 97 0.67 -2.42 9.03
CA TYR A 97 -0.46 -2.82 8.20
C TYR A 97 -1.76 -2.81 9.00
N ARG A 98 -2.73 -2.01 8.56
CA ARG A 98 -4.07 -1.94 9.14
C ARG A 98 -5.08 -2.31 8.05
N PRO A 99 -5.63 -3.54 8.06
CA PRO A 99 -6.58 -3.98 7.03
C PRO A 99 -7.88 -3.16 7.05
N GLU A 100 -8.20 -2.63 8.23
CA GLU A 100 -9.41 -1.88 8.51
C GLU A 100 -9.06 -0.59 9.22
N THR A 101 -9.05 0.49 8.48
CA THR A 101 -9.12 1.80 9.09
C THR A 101 -10.24 2.54 8.38
N ASN A 102 -11.20 3.01 9.20
CA ASN A 102 -11.87 4.29 9.03
C ASN A 102 -10.78 5.37 8.87
N GLU A 103 -10.00 5.31 7.80
CA GLU A 103 -9.19 6.43 7.38
C GLU A 103 -10.21 7.44 6.91
N GLN A 104 -10.57 8.37 7.82
CA GLN A 104 -11.25 9.57 7.41
C GLN A 104 -10.44 10.12 6.25
N SER A 105 -11.04 10.13 5.06
CA SER A 105 -10.33 10.66 3.90
C SER A 105 -9.92 12.10 4.25
N LEU A 106 -8.78 12.58 3.74
CA LEU A 106 -8.39 13.99 3.94
C LEU A 106 -9.56 14.93 3.63
N ARG A 107 -10.41 14.56 2.67
CA ARG A 107 -11.66 15.26 2.32
C ARG A 107 -12.71 15.22 3.42
N GLU A 108 -12.97 14.08 4.03
CA GLU A 108 -13.88 13.97 5.18
C GLU A 108 -13.39 14.77 6.39
N TRP A 109 -12.07 14.73 6.65
CA TRP A 109 -11.46 15.51 7.71
C TRP A 109 -11.55 17.02 7.44
N LEU A 110 -11.31 17.45 6.19
CA LEU A 110 -11.48 18.84 5.77
C LEU A 110 -12.94 19.29 5.72
N ALA A 111 -13.88 18.38 5.41
CA ALA A 111 -15.31 18.71 5.32
C ALA A 111 -15.91 19.11 6.67
N GLY A 112 -15.32 18.65 7.78
CA GLY A 112 -15.72 19.03 9.14
C GLY A 112 -15.10 20.34 9.64
N LYS A 113 -14.18 20.97 8.89
CA LYS A 113 -13.46 22.18 9.31
C LYS A 113 -14.04 23.45 8.71
N SER A 114 -13.93 24.55 9.44
CA SER A 114 -14.30 25.88 8.94
C SER A 114 -13.29 26.40 7.91
N LEU A 115 -13.70 27.35 7.08
CA LEU A 115 -12.81 27.99 6.10
C LEU A 115 -11.61 28.70 6.75
N GLU A 116 -11.77 29.18 7.99
CA GLU A 116 -10.72 29.87 8.74
C GLU A 116 -9.65 28.87 9.21
N GLU A 117 -10.05 27.73 9.76
CA GLU A 117 -9.13 26.64 10.16
C GLU A 117 -8.36 26.09 8.97
N VAL A 118 -9.01 25.96 7.81
CA VAL A 118 -8.36 25.48 6.58
C VAL A 118 -7.32 26.47 6.07
N ARG A 119 -7.58 27.78 6.16
CA ARG A 119 -6.62 28.83 5.77
C ARG A 119 -5.36 28.80 6.63
N GLU A 120 -5.54 28.68 7.95
CA GLU A 120 -4.46 28.61 8.92
C GLU A 120 -3.54 27.40 8.66
N LEU A 121 -4.12 26.23 8.37
CA LEU A 121 -3.37 25.02 8.00
C LEU A 121 -2.58 25.15 6.69
N MET A 122 -3.10 25.94 5.74
CA MET A 122 -2.42 26.20 4.47
C MET A 122 -1.40 27.33 4.53
N GLY A 123 -1.23 27.97 5.71
CA GLY A 123 -0.30 29.10 5.89
C GLY A 123 -0.61 30.29 4.99
N LYS A 124 -1.89 30.51 4.66
CA LYS A 124 -2.38 31.62 3.85
C LYS A 124 -3.30 32.54 4.64
#